data_AF-A0AAV8WNL2-F1
#
_entry.id   AF-A0AAV8WNL2-F1
#
_cell.length_a   1.000
_cell.length_b   1.000
_cell.length_c   1.000
_cell.angle_alpha   90.00
_cell.angle_beta   90.00
_cell.angle_gamma   90.00
#
_symmetry.space_group_name_H-M   'P 1'
#
loop_
_entity.id
_entity.type
_entity.pdbx_description
1 polymer ?
#
loop_
_entity_poly.entity_id
_entity_poly.type
_entity_poly.pdbx_seq_one_letter_code
_entity_poly.pdbx_strand_id
1 'polypeptide(L)'
;MIYTMAELKLTGNCLRGSRPLLSFDPVFLEKPHYTLLKEILTQIFGVPKHHPKSQPFFDHVYTFTVLDNRIWFRNFQILSEDGALAEIGPRFVLNPVSKNNDIFYKSG
;
A
#
# COMPACT_ATOMS: atom_id res chain seq x y z
N MET A 1 -11.56 13.13 -15.00
CA MET A 1 -10.83 12.75 -16.23
C MET A 1 -10.24 11.38 -16.02
N ILE A 2 -10.69 10.42 -16.84
CA ILE A 2 -10.28 9.02 -16.80
C ILE A 2 -8.93 8.93 -17.51
N TYR A 3 -7.85 8.62 -16.79
CA TYR A 3 -6.59 8.25 -17.42
C TYR A 3 -6.65 6.76 -17.77
N THR A 4 -6.87 6.51 -19.06
CA THR A 4 -6.85 5.19 -19.71
C THR A 4 -5.48 4.51 -19.58
N MET A 5 -5.49 3.22 -19.28
CA MET A 5 -4.33 2.32 -19.06
C MET A 5 -3.29 2.22 -20.21
N ALA A 6 -3.44 2.97 -21.31
CA ALA A 6 -2.69 2.77 -22.55
C ALA A 6 -1.35 3.54 -22.63
N GLU A 7 -1.10 4.53 -21.77
CA GLU A 7 0.18 5.24 -21.71
C GLU A 7 0.72 5.25 -20.27
N LEU A 8 0.92 4.07 -19.68
CA LEU A 8 1.52 3.98 -18.35
C LEU A 8 3.04 4.27 -18.43
N LYS A 9 3.40 5.53 -18.63
CA LYS A 9 4.76 6.00 -18.37
C LYS A 9 4.94 5.98 -16.85
N LEU A 10 5.61 4.95 -16.34
CA LEU A 10 6.10 4.91 -14.95
C LEU A 10 7.27 5.88 -14.82
N THR A 11 6.98 7.17 -14.99
CA THR A 11 7.94 8.27 -14.92
C THR A 11 7.71 9.01 -13.62
N GLY A 12 8.65 8.87 -12.70
CA GLY A 12 8.67 9.57 -11.42
C GLY A 12 9.62 8.86 -10.44
N ASN A 13 9.83 9.46 -9.29
CA ASN A 13 10.77 8.97 -8.28
C ASN A 13 10.27 9.38 -6.90
N CYS A 14 10.47 8.53 -5.90
CA CYS A 14 10.28 8.90 -4.49
C CYS A 14 11.62 8.84 -3.76
N LEU A 15 11.82 9.73 -2.79
CA LEU A 15 13.02 9.82 -2.00
C LEU A 15 13.23 8.52 -1.21
N ARG A 16 14.47 8.03 -1.22
CA ARG A 16 14.85 6.89 -0.40
C ARG A 16 14.72 7.26 1.08
N GLY A 17 13.83 6.58 1.80
CA GLY A 17 13.62 6.77 3.23
C GLY A 17 12.56 7.81 3.60
N SER A 18 11.80 8.33 2.63
CA SER A 18 10.56 9.05 2.91
C SER A 18 9.48 8.10 3.45
N ARG A 19 8.48 8.68 4.12
CA ARG A 19 7.41 7.91 4.75
C ARG A 19 6.22 7.85 3.79
N PRO A 20 5.80 6.66 3.32
CA PRO A 20 4.61 6.55 2.49
C PRO A 20 3.36 6.89 3.32
N LEU A 21 2.41 7.55 2.68
CA LEU A 21 1.01 7.52 3.14
C LEU A 21 0.41 6.18 2.70
N LEU A 22 -0.22 5.45 3.64
CA LEU A 22 -0.91 4.21 3.33
C LEU A 22 -2.41 4.49 3.16
N SER A 23 -2.92 4.23 1.96
CA SER A 23 -4.34 4.36 1.64
C SER A 23 -4.94 2.98 1.45
N PHE A 24 -6.00 2.69 2.21
CA PHE A 24 -6.72 1.41 2.16
C PHE A 24 -8.15 1.66 1.72
N ASP A 25 -8.62 0.81 0.81
CA ASP A 25 -10.03 0.71 0.46
C ASP A 25 -10.91 0.48 1.72
N PRO A 26 -12.07 1.15 1.84
CA PRO A 26 -13.01 0.92 2.93
C PRO A 26 -13.34 -0.56 3.21
N VAL A 27 -13.32 -1.42 2.19
CA VAL A 27 -13.54 -2.88 2.33
C VAL A 27 -12.61 -3.53 3.36
N PHE A 28 -11.43 -2.95 3.61
CA PHE A 28 -10.50 -3.42 4.64
C PHE A 28 -11.04 -3.32 6.08
N LEU A 29 -12.17 -2.63 6.30
CA LEU A 29 -12.83 -2.54 7.60
C LEU A 29 -14.09 -3.42 7.71
N GLU A 30 -14.52 -4.04 6.60
CA GLU A 30 -15.81 -4.73 6.54
C GLU A 30 -15.75 -6.19 7.02
N LYS A 31 -14.60 -6.86 6.87
CA LYS A 31 -14.44 -8.29 7.21
C LYS A 31 -13.21 -8.51 8.10
N PRO A 32 -13.27 -9.41 9.11
CA PRO A 32 -12.16 -9.64 10.04
C PRO A 32 -10.83 -9.98 9.37
N HIS A 33 -10.86 -10.81 8.31
CA HIS A 33 -9.63 -11.18 7.59
C HIS A 33 -9.02 -9.99 6.85
N TYR A 34 -9.82 -9.06 6.33
CA TYR A 34 -9.27 -7.85 5.71
C TYR A 34 -8.77 -6.87 6.76
N THR A 35 -9.42 -6.75 7.91
CA THR A 35 -8.91 -5.94 9.03
C THR A 35 -7.53 -6.44 9.47
N LEU A 36 -7.35 -7.75 9.62
CA LEU A 36 -6.05 -8.35 9.92
C LEU A 36 -5.02 -8.07 8.81
N LEU A 37 -5.41 -8.22 7.54
CA LEU A 37 -4.53 -7.91 6.42
C LEU A 37 -4.12 -6.43 6.41
N LYS A 38 -5.02 -5.51 6.75
CA LYS A 38 -4.72 -4.08 6.87
C LYS A 38 -3.64 -3.84 7.92
N GLU A 39 -3.73 -4.47 9.09
CA GLU A 39 -2.74 -4.34 10.16
C GLU A 39 -1.37 -4.89 9.72
N ILE A 40 -1.34 -6.07 9.10
CA ILE A 40 -0.12 -6.69 8.59
C ILE A 40 0.53 -5.81 7.51
N LEU A 41 -0.25 -5.35 6.53
CA LEU A 41 0.26 -4.49 5.45
C LEU A 41 0.73 -3.14 5.99
N THR A 42 0.08 -2.60 7.03
CA THR A 42 0.53 -1.39 7.71
C THR A 42 1.91 -1.59 8.36
N GLN A 43 2.16 -2.74 8.96
CA GLN A 43 3.46 -3.06 9.56
C GLN A 43 4.56 -3.30 8.51
N ILE A 44 4.22 -3.92 7.38
CA ILE A 44 5.18 -4.21 6.30
C ILE A 44 5.58 -2.95 5.53
N PHE A 45 4.60 -2.13 5.14
CA PHE A 45 4.81 -0.99 4.25
C PHE A 45 4.89 0.36 4.97
N GLY A 46 4.50 0.41 6.24
CA GLY A 46 4.62 1.60 7.07
C GLY A 46 6.04 1.82 7.56
N VAL A 47 6.39 3.09 7.81
CA VAL A 47 7.65 3.45 8.46
C VAL A 47 7.38 3.79 9.93
N PRO A 48 8.03 3.10 10.89
CA PRO A 48 7.88 3.38 12.31
C PRO A 48 8.13 4.86 12.65
N LYS A 49 7.34 5.38 13.58
CA LYS A 49 7.47 6.76 14.05
C LYS A 49 8.87 6.94 14.67
N HIS A 50 9.60 7.97 14.26
CA HIS A 50 10.97 8.26 14.72
C HIS A 50 12.07 7.29 14.23
N HIS A 51 11.86 6.59 13.12
CA HIS A 51 12.96 5.87 12.51
C HIS A 51 14.10 6.85 12.18
N PRO A 52 15.37 6.61 12.60
CA PRO A 52 16.44 7.60 12.56
C PRO A 52 16.84 8.05 11.14
N LYS A 53 16.39 7.32 10.12
CA LYS A 53 16.56 7.66 8.70
C LYS A 53 15.29 8.20 8.02
N SER A 54 14.20 8.41 8.76
CA SER A 54 12.94 8.91 8.20
C SER A 54 13.01 10.40 7.93
N GLN A 55 12.74 10.77 6.68
CA GLN A 55 12.64 12.18 6.31
C GLN A 55 11.28 12.75 6.79
N PRO A 56 11.20 14.05 7.11
CA PRO A 56 9.97 14.66 7.62
C PRO A 56 8.89 14.87 6.54
N PHE A 57 9.16 14.50 5.28
CA PHE A 57 8.28 14.74 4.15
C PHE A 57 7.56 13.47 3.68
N PHE A 58 6.31 13.64 3.26
CA PHE A 58 5.53 12.64 2.54
C PHE A 58 5.59 13.00 1.06
N ASP A 59 6.18 12.14 0.25
CA ASP A 59 6.34 12.36 -1.19
C ASP A 59 5.71 11.25 -2.03
N HIS A 60 5.17 10.21 -1.39
CA HIS A 60 4.47 9.13 -2.08
C HIS A 60 3.37 8.47 -1.23
N VAL A 61 2.49 7.78 -1.94
CA VAL A 61 1.31 7.08 -1.42
C VAL A 61 1.32 5.65 -1.92
N TYR A 62 1.17 4.70 -1.00
CA TYR A 62 0.84 3.32 -1.32
C TYR A 62 -0.66 3.11 -1.18
N THR A 63 -1.30 2.61 -2.24
CA THR A 63 -2.74 2.32 -2.24
C THR A 63 -2.98 0.83 -2.29
N PHE A 64 -3.86 0.33 -1.43
CA PHE A 64 -4.34 -1.04 -1.39
C PHE A 64 -5.83 -1.08 -1.70
N THR A 65 -6.21 -1.73 -2.79
CA THR A 65 -7.60 -1.84 -3.25
C THR A 65 -8.02 -3.30 -3.35
N VAL A 66 -9.23 -3.62 -2.93
CA VAL A 66 -9.76 -5.00 -3.06
C VAL A 66 -10.61 -5.07 -4.32
N LEU A 67 -10.22 -5.92 -5.27
CA LEU A 67 -10.98 -6.19 -6.48
C LEU A 67 -10.84 -7.67 -6.84
N ASP A 68 -11.96 -8.33 -7.12
CA ASP A 68 -12.04 -9.77 -7.42
C ASP A 68 -11.33 -10.64 -6.36
N ASN A 69 -11.54 -10.31 -5.08
CA ASN A 69 -10.93 -10.98 -3.93
C ASN A 69 -9.38 -10.95 -3.92
N ARG A 70 -8.78 -10.03 -4.68
CA ARG A 70 -7.34 -9.79 -4.73
C ARG A 70 -7.03 -8.40 -4.21
N ILE A 71 -5.82 -8.23 -3.68
CA ILE A 71 -5.34 -6.93 -3.19
C ILE A 71 -4.42 -6.33 -4.25
N TRP A 72 -4.85 -5.23 -4.83
CA TRP A 72 -4.08 -4.46 -5.81
C TRP A 72 -3.25 -3.43 -5.07
N PHE A 73 -1.95 -3.44 -5.33
CA PHE A 73 -1.01 -2.45 -4.85
C PHE A 73 -0.61 -1.49 -5.97
N ARG A 74 -0.62 -0.19 -5.67
CA ARG A 74 -0.05 0.85 -6.53
C ARG A 74 0.75 1.84 -5.70
N ASN A 75 1.84 2.34 -6.29
CA ASN A 75 2.70 3.35 -5.71
C ASN A 75 2.62 4.65 -6.51
N PHE A 76 2.29 5.75 -5.85
CA PHE A 76 2.16 7.06 -6.45
C PHE A 76 3.09 8.08 -5.82
N GLN A 77 3.79 8.86 -6.63
CA GLN A 77 4.45 10.09 -6.20
C GLN A 77 3.42 11.20 -6.05
N ILE A 78 3.56 12.02 -5.02
CA ILE A 78 2.84 13.28 -4.84
C ILE A 78 3.58 14.35 -5.63
N LEU A 79 2.92 14.95 -6.63
CA LEU A 79 3.54 15.95 -7.51
C LEU A 79 3.38 17.37 -6.99
N SER A 80 2.26 17.66 -6.33
CA SER A 80 1.89 19.00 -5.90
C SER A 80 0.88 18.96 -4.75
N GLU A 81 0.76 20.06 -4.01
CA GLU A 81 -0.12 20.20 -2.85
C GLU A 81 -1.62 20.15 -3.19
N ASP A 82 -1.98 20.30 -4.47
CA ASP A 82 -3.35 20.16 -4.98
C ASP A 82 -3.80 18.69 -5.10
N GLY A 83 -2.92 17.74 -4.76
CA GLY A 83 -3.22 16.32 -4.75
C GLY A 83 -2.99 15.61 -6.09
N ALA A 84 -2.28 16.22 -7.05
CA ALA A 84 -1.88 15.53 -8.26
C ALA A 84 -0.92 14.36 -7.93
N LEU A 85 -1.24 13.17 -8.46
CA LEU A 85 -0.50 11.92 -8.24
C LEU A 85 0.01 11.34 -9.56
N ALA A 86 1.27 10.90 -9.59
CA ALA A 86 1.83 10.11 -10.70
C ALA A 86 2.14 8.69 -10.22
N GLU A 87 1.73 7.67 -10.96
CA GLU A 87 2.11 6.29 -10.63
C GLU A 87 3.57 6.04 -11.02
N ILE A 88 4.37 5.62 -10.05
CA ILE A 88 5.83 5.43 -10.20
C ILE A 88 6.26 3.98 -10.11
N GLY A 89 5.35 3.09 -9.70
CA GLY A 89 5.65 1.69 -9.49
C GLY A 89 6.46 1.41 -8.21
N PRO A 90 6.59 0.15 -7.78
CA PRO A 90 6.06 -1.04 -8.43
C PRO A 90 4.54 -1.12 -8.38
N ARG A 91 3.96 -1.92 -9.27
CA ARG A 91 2.56 -2.33 -9.25
C ARG A 91 2.53 -3.85 -9.14
N PHE A 92 1.76 -4.38 -8.21
CA PHE A 92 1.58 -5.82 -8.07
C PHE A 92 0.20 -6.14 -7.49
N VAL A 93 -0.16 -7.42 -7.59
CA VAL A 93 -1.41 -7.95 -7.05
C VAL A 93 -1.07 -9.08 -6.09
N LEU A 94 -1.56 -8.99 -4.85
CA LEU A 94 -1.48 -10.06 -3.88
C LEU A 94 -2.74 -10.92 -3.98
N ASN A 95 -2.53 -12.22 -3.99
CA ASN A 95 -3.61 -13.21 -3.89
C ASN A 95 -3.54 -13.83 -2.49
N PRO A 96 -4.39 -13.41 -1.52
CA PRO A 96 -4.39 -13.99 -0.20
C PRO A 96 -4.71 -15.48 -0.27
N VAL A 97 -3.74 -16.33 0.10
CA VAL A 97 -3.94 -17.78 0.18
C VAL A 97 -4.05 -18.16 1.65
N SER A 98 -5.16 -18.79 2.03
CA SER A 98 -5.27 -19.45 3.33
C SER A 98 -4.79 -20.90 3.17
N LYS A 99 -3.69 -21.26 3.84
CA LYS A 99 -3.27 -22.65 4.01
C LYS A 99 -3.42 -23.01 5.48
N ASN A 100 -4.60 -23.48 5.85
CA ASN A 100 -4.96 -24.13 7.12
C ASN A 100 -4.70 -23.34 8.42
N ASN A 101 -5.51 -23.67 9.42
CA ASN A 101 -5.78 -22.89 10.62
C ASN A 101 -4.68 -23.00 11.71
N ASP A 102 -3.43 -23.34 11.35
CA ASP A 102 -2.46 -23.89 12.31
C ASP A 102 -1.34 -22.93 12.75
N ILE A 103 -1.36 -21.66 12.35
CA ILE A 103 -0.28 -20.72 12.73
C ILE A 103 -0.47 -20.08 14.12
N PHE A 104 -1.55 -20.37 14.85
CA PHE A 104 -1.84 -19.72 16.14
C PHE A 104 -1.89 -20.67 17.36
N TYR A 105 -1.77 -21.99 17.19
CA TYR A 105 -1.79 -22.96 18.30
C TYR A 105 -0.57 -23.89 18.29
N LYS A 106 0.63 -23.33 18.45
CA LYS A 106 1.75 -24.05 19.07
C LYS A 106 2.51 -23.14 20.02
N SER A 107 1.92 -22.90 21.17
CA SER A 107 2.68 -22.72 22.41
C SER A 107 2.48 -24.00 23.22
N GLY A 108 3.59 -24.65 23.57
CA GLY A 108 3.59 -25.64 24.66
C GLY A 108 3.42 -24.98 26.01
#